data_AF-Q4SVZ9-F1
#
_entry.id   AF-Q4SVZ9-F1
#
_cell.length_a   1.000
_cell.length_b   1.000
_cell.length_c   1.000
_cell.angle_alpha   90.00
_cell.angle_beta   90.00
_cell.angle_gamma   90.00
#
_symmetry.space_group_name_H-M   'P 1'
#
loop_
_entity.id
_entity.type
_entity.pdbx_description
1 polymer ?
#
loop_
_entity_poly.entity_id
_entity_poly.type
_entity_poly.pdbx_seq_one_letter_code
_entity_poly.pdbx_strand_id
1 'polypeptide(L)'
;STKTPKHAVFAGSMQLLAGIKLCTGRVLTNHPHYEDKDLRERTQQVYQMYAQRSPEEVHAILRAVGADYVVLENSICYERRHRRGCRLRDLLDLANGHEKTDDEVGVGVIMDGEGDNDTDLIPAAHPRFCEAIKSDAQAYTSLFTRTFQNKTFHVYRVKKKRM
;
A
#
# COMPACT_ATOMS: atom_id res chain seq x y z
N SER A 1 13.97 5.50 -22.37
CA SER A 1 12.65 5.19 -21.76
C SER A 1 12.34 3.72 -22.00
N THR A 2 12.36 2.90 -20.96
CA THR A 2 12.12 1.46 -21.08
C THR A 2 10.62 1.19 -20.95
N LYS A 3 9.97 0.75 -22.04
CA LYS A 3 8.54 0.44 -22.05
C LYS A 3 8.27 -0.79 -21.17
N THR A 4 7.24 -0.74 -20.34
CA THR A 4 6.78 -1.93 -19.59
C THR A 4 6.23 -2.98 -20.57
N PRO A 5 6.32 -4.30 -20.29
CA PRO A 5 5.85 -5.35 -21.21
C PRO A 5 4.33 -5.33 -21.42
N LYS A 6 3.77 -5.49 -22.63
CA LYS A 6 2.33 -5.30 -22.96
C LYS A 6 1.31 -5.90 -21.98
N HIS A 7 1.63 -7.02 -21.35
CA HIS A 7 0.75 -7.74 -20.42
C HIS A 7 1.06 -7.48 -18.95
N ALA A 8 1.87 -6.45 -18.64
CA ALA A 8 2.20 -6.13 -17.26
C ALA A 8 0.96 -5.71 -16.46
N VAL A 9 0.88 -6.22 -15.24
CA VAL A 9 -0.20 -5.96 -14.29
C VAL A 9 0.22 -4.87 -13.30
N PHE A 10 -0.63 -3.86 -13.12
CA PHE A 10 -0.39 -2.72 -12.24
C PHE A 10 -1.29 -2.76 -11.00
N ALA A 11 -0.66 -2.52 -9.84
CA ALA A 11 -1.31 -2.24 -8.55
C ALA A 11 -1.14 -0.77 -8.16
N GLY A 12 -2.13 -0.20 -7.50
CA GLY A 12 -2.21 1.22 -7.18
C GLY A 12 -3.58 1.59 -6.58
N SER A 13 -3.81 2.88 -6.34
CA SER A 13 -5.16 3.35 -5.99
C SER A 13 -6.12 3.20 -7.18
N MET A 14 -7.38 2.92 -6.89
CA MET A 14 -8.41 2.75 -7.93
C MET A 14 -8.49 3.97 -8.87
N GLN A 15 -8.37 5.19 -8.34
CA GLN A 15 -8.44 6.44 -9.11
C GLN A 15 -7.28 6.54 -10.12
N LEU A 16 -6.06 6.22 -9.67
CA LEU A 16 -4.89 6.22 -10.54
C LEU A 16 -4.94 5.09 -11.58
N LEU A 17 -5.35 3.90 -11.17
CA LEU A 17 -5.40 2.73 -12.05
C LEU A 17 -6.39 2.94 -13.20
N ALA A 18 -7.51 3.63 -12.99
CA ALA A 18 -8.43 4.02 -14.07
C ALA A 18 -7.70 4.80 -15.18
N GLY A 19 -6.87 5.78 -14.81
CA GLY A 19 -6.04 6.54 -15.75
C GLY A 19 -5.01 5.66 -16.47
N ILE A 20 -4.34 4.75 -15.76
CA ILE A 20 -3.42 3.78 -16.38
C ILE A 20 -4.15 2.92 -17.42
N LYS A 21 -5.33 2.39 -17.09
CA LYS A 21 -6.12 1.56 -18.01
C LYS A 21 -6.47 2.31 -19.29
N LEU A 22 -7.01 3.52 -19.16
CA LEU A 22 -7.43 4.34 -20.30
C LEU A 22 -6.26 4.72 -21.20
N CYS A 23 -5.12 5.12 -20.62
CA CYS A 23 -3.97 5.60 -21.40
C CYS A 23 -3.12 4.48 -22.00
N THR A 24 -3.12 3.28 -21.41
CA THR A 24 -2.13 2.23 -21.74
C THR A 24 -2.71 0.87 -22.05
N GLY A 25 -4.00 0.65 -21.77
CA GLY A 25 -4.69 -0.63 -21.95
C GLY A 25 -4.28 -1.72 -20.96
N ARG A 26 -3.40 -1.45 -19.98
CA ARG A 26 -2.82 -2.47 -19.11
C ARG A 26 -3.80 -3.12 -18.14
N VAL A 27 -3.41 -4.29 -17.66
CA VAL A 27 -4.18 -5.06 -16.68
C VAL A 27 -3.98 -4.43 -15.31
N LEU A 28 -5.06 -4.36 -14.53
CA LEU A 28 -5.09 -3.76 -13.20
C LEU A 28 -5.40 -4.84 -12.16
N THR A 29 -4.87 -4.69 -10.95
CA THR A 29 -5.18 -5.61 -9.84
C THR A 29 -6.54 -5.38 -9.22
N ASN A 30 -7.07 -4.17 -9.30
CA ASN A 30 -8.33 -3.76 -8.68
C ASN A 30 -9.04 -2.70 -9.53
N HIS A 31 -10.37 -2.62 -9.37
CA HIS A 31 -11.26 -1.71 -10.07
C HIS A 31 -12.33 -1.18 -9.08
N PRO A 32 -12.82 0.07 -9.21
CA PRO A 32 -13.84 0.67 -8.33
C PRO A 32 -15.23 0.01 -8.47
N HIS A 33 -15.35 -1.23 -8.02
CA HIS A 33 -16.62 -1.92 -7.80
C HIS A 33 -16.77 -2.15 -6.29
N TYR A 34 -17.60 -1.33 -5.66
CA TYR A 34 -17.80 -1.35 -4.21
C TYR A 34 -18.90 -2.30 -3.79
N GLU A 35 -19.75 -2.70 -4.73
CA GLU A 35 -20.90 -3.58 -4.53
C GLU A 35 -20.46 -5.04 -4.34
N ASP A 36 -19.33 -5.42 -4.92
CA ASP A 36 -18.78 -6.76 -4.86
C ASP A 36 -17.84 -6.92 -3.65
N LYS A 37 -18.11 -7.92 -2.81
CA LYS A 37 -17.33 -8.19 -1.59
C LYS A 37 -15.89 -8.60 -1.91
N ASP A 38 -15.70 -9.51 -2.85
CA ASP A 38 -14.39 -10.08 -3.17
C ASP A 38 -13.48 -9.00 -3.80
N LEU A 39 -14.06 -8.11 -4.62
CA LEU A 39 -13.33 -6.97 -5.18
C LEU A 39 -12.96 -5.92 -4.13
N ARG A 40 -13.81 -5.70 -3.13
CA ARG A 40 -13.48 -4.85 -1.97
C ARG A 40 -12.33 -5.44 -1.16
N GLU A 41 -12.39 -6.73 -0.84
CA GLU A 41 -11.31 -7.43 -0.11
C GLU A 41 -10.00 -7.37 -0.88
N ARG A 42 -10.02 -7.64 -2.20
CA ARG A 42 -8.84 -7.52 -3.06
C ARG A 42 -8.27 -6.10 -3.05
N THR A 43 -9.11 -5.08 -3.02
CA THR A 43 -8.65 -3.69 -2.93
C THR A 43 -8.03 -3.38 -1.57
N GLN A 44 -8.66 -3.84 -0.49
CA GLN A 44 -8.11 -3.69 0.86
C GLN A 44 -6.73 -4.35 0.97
N GLN A 45 -6.54 -5.52 0.35
CA GLN A 45 -5.24 -6.18 0.25
C GLN A 45 -4.22 -5.31 -0.51
N VAL A 46 -4.54 -4.82 -1.71
CA VAL A 46 -3.64 -3.94 -2.48
C VAL A 46 -3.27 -2.68 -1.67
N TYR A 47 -4.21 -2.14 -0.91
CA TYR A 47 -4.03 -0.90 -0.15
C TYR A 47 -3.11 -1.07 1.07
N GLN A 48 -2.76 -2.29 1.46
CA GLN A 48 -1.75 -2.55 2.50
C GLN A 48 -0.38 -1.93 2.18
N MET A 49 -0.11 -1.58 0.92
CA MET A 49 1.07 -0.78 0.54
C MET A 49 1.10 0.63 1.16
N TYR A 50 0.00 1.11 1.75
CA TYR A 50 -0.06 2.37 2.50
C TYR A 50 -0.05 2.19 4.02
N ALA A 51 -0.12 0.95 4.51
CA ALA A 51 -0.13 0.62 5.92
C ALA A 51 1.28 0.48 6.51
N GLN A 52 1.35 0.35 7.84
CA GLN A 52 2.55 -0.01 8.59
C GLN A 52 2.79 -1.54 8.53
N ARG A 53 3.31 -2.00 7.40
CA ARG A 53 3.54 -3.43 7.10
C ARG A 53 4.98 -3.70 6.69
N SER A 54 5.43 -4.93 6.91
CA SER A 54 6.75 -5.37 6.44
C SER A 54 6.82 -5.41 4.91
N PRO A 55 8.01 -5.24 4.31
CA PRO A 55 8.15 -5.38 2.86
C PRO A 55 7.83 -6.79 2.37
N GLU A 56 8.06 -7.82 3.18
CA GLU A 56 7.75 -9.22 2.88
C GLU A 56 6.24 -9.45 2.75
N GLU A 57 5.43 -8.94 3.69
CA GLU A 57 3.97 -9.06 3.64
C GLU A 57 3.40 -8.32 2.41
N VAL A 58 3.80 -7.07 2.18
CA VAL A 58 3.32 -6.29 1.02
C VAL A 58 3.75 -6.96 -0.28
N HIS A 59 4.97 -7.51 -0.34
CA HIS A 59 5.42 -8.29 -1.48
C HIS A 59 4.55 -9.53 -1.70
N ALA A 60 4.28 -10.32 -0.66
CA ALA A 60 3.45 -11.51 -0.73
C ALA A 60 2.03 -11.18 -1.24
N ILE A 61 1.42 -10.12 -0.73
CA ILE A 61 0.11 -9.63 -1.17
C ILE A 61 0.15 -9.26 -2.66
N LEU A 62 1.13 -8.44 -3.08
CA LEU A 62 1.29 -8.02 -4.47
C LEU A 62 1.51 -9.21 -5.41
N ARG A 63 2.24 -10.24 -4.96
CA ARG A 63 2.42 -11.49 -5.70
C ARG A 63 1.12 -12.27 -5.82
N ALA A 64 0.34 -12.38 -4.74
CA ALA A 64 -0.93 -13.10 -4.72
C ALA A 64 -1.97 -12.47 -5.67
N VAL A 65 -2.04 -11.14 -5.73
CA VAL A 65 -2.93 -10.43 -6.66
C VAL A 65 -2.39 -10.35 -8.09
N GLY A 66 -1.20 -10.90 -8.35
CA GLY A 66 -0.59 -10.99 -9.67
C GLY A 66 0.08 -9.70 -10.18
N ALA A 67 0.44 -8.76 -9.29
CA ALA A 67 1.07 -7.51 -9.69
C ALA A 67 2.50 -7.70 -10.22
N ASP A 68 2.82 -7.03 -11.33
CA ASP A 68 4.19 -6.87 -11.81
C ASP A 68 4.79 -5.52 -11.38
N TYR A 69 3.93 -4.51 -11.24
CA TYR A 69 4.30 -3.15 -10.85
C TYR A 69 3.34 -2.63 -9.77
N VAL A 70 3.88 -1.88 -8.82
CA VAL A 70 3.12 -1.11 -7.84
C VAL A 70 3.40 0.37 -8.02
N VAL A 71 2.35 1.19 -8.00
CA VAL A 71 2.43 2.65 -8.08
C VAL A 71 1.96 3.26 -6.77
N LEU A 72 2.89 3.94 -6.11
CA LEU A 72 2.66 4.63 -4.84
C LEU A 72 2.46 6.12 -5.09
N GLU A 73 1.45 6.68 -4.43
CA GLU A 73 1.06 8.07 -4.55
C GLU A 73 1.40 8.82 -3.27
N ASN A 74 2.13 9.92 -3.42
CA ASN A 74 2.47 10.78 -2.29
C ASN A 74 1.22 11.42 -1.65
N SER A 75 0.17 11.70 -2.43
CA SER A 75 -1.10 12.24 -1.92
C SER A 75 -1.77 11.32 -0.91
N ILE A 76 -1.64 9.99 -1.07
CA ILE A 76 -2.18 9.00 -0.14
C ILE A 76 -1.16 8.71 0.96
N CYS A 77 0.10 8.49 0.59
CA CYS A 77 1.15 8.12 1.54
C CYS A 77 1.32 9.19 2.64
N TYR A 78 1.20 10.47 2.27
CA TYR A 78 1.36 11.63 3.15
C TYR A 78 0.07 12.44 3.33
N GLU A 79 -1.10 11.80 3.21
CA GLU A 79 -2.41 12.47 3.32
C GLU A 79 -2.53 13.26 4.63
N ARG A 80 -2.92 14.53 4.56
CA ARG A 80 -3.08 15.46 5.70
C ARG A 80 -4.39 16.25 5.68
N ARG A 81 -5.21 16.11 4.64
CA ARG A 81 -6.49 16.80 4.49
C ARG A 81 -7.52 16.29 5.48
N HIS A 82 -7.53 14.99 5.76
CA HIS A 82 -8.42 14.39 6.74
C HIS A 82 -7.78 14.45 8.13
N ARG A 83 -8.64 14.59 9.15
CA ARG A 83 -8.21 14.51 10.54
C ARG A 83 -7.55 13.15 10.79
N ARG A 84 -6.57 13.16 11.69
CA ARG A 84 -5.96 11.96 12.24
C ARG A 84 -7.04 11.02 12.79
N GLY A 85 -6.90 9.72 12.52
CA GLY A 85 -7.92 8.69 12.76
C GLY A 85 -8.91 8.50 11.60
N CYS A 86 -9.02 9.46 10.67
CA CYS A 86 -9.94 9.41 9.53
C CYS A 86 -9.22 9.38 8.17
N ARG A 87 -7.88 9.30 8.14
CA ARG A 87 -7.11 9.17 6.90
C ARG A 87 -7.16 7.71 6.44
N LEU A 88 -7.12 7.46 5.13
CA LEU A 88 -7.12 6.09 4.60
C LEU A 88 -6.06 5.18 5.25
N ARG A 89 -4.84 5.71 5.40
CA ARG A 89 -3.72 5.02 6.02
C ARG A 89 -3.98 4.67 7.51
N ASP A 90 -4.65 5.55 8.24
CA ASP A 90 -5.03 5.31 9.64
C ASP A 90 -6.07 4.20 9.73
N LEU A 91 -7.09 4.24 8.86
CA LEU A 91 -8.14 3.24 8.82
C LEU A 91 -7.61 1.85 8.47
N LEU A 92 -6.58 1.78 7.61
CA LEU A 92 -5.89 0.53 7.30
C LEU A 92 -5.14 -0.02 8.51
N ASP A 93 -4.40 0.85 9.21
CA ASP A 93 -3.64 0.46 10.41
C ASP A 93 -4.59 0.02 11.54
N LEU A 94 -5.72 0.70 11.73
CA LEU A 94 -6.79 0.29 12.65
C LEU A 94 -7.39 -1.08 12.27
N ALA A 95 -7.72 -1.27 10.99
CA ALA A 95 -8.35 -2.51 10.52
C ALA A 95 -7.41 -3.72 10.54
N ASN A 96 -6.09 -3.50 10.51
CA ASN A 96 -5.10 -4.56 10.60
C ASN A 96 -4.91 -5.11 12.01
N GLY A 97 -5.52 -4.50 13.03
CA GLY A 97 -5.42 -4.96 14.41
C GLY A 97 -3.98 -5.11 14.84
N HIS A 98 -3.17 -4.05 14.79
CA HIS A 98 -1.87 -4.11 15.46
C HIS A 98 -2.15 -4.14 16.99
N GLU A 99 -2.41 -5.35 17.47
CA GLU A 99 -3.13 -5.77 18.68
C GLU A 99 -2.37 -5.63 20.01
N LYS A 100 -3.16 -5.57 21.10
CA LYS A 100 -3.07 -6.61 22.15
C LYS A 100 -4.44 -7.26 22.44
N THR A 101 -4.27 -8.51 22.85
CA THR A 101 -5.12 -9.62 23.27
C THR A 101 -6.28 -9.38 24.25
N ASP A 102 -7.30 -10.19 24.00
CA ASP A 102 -8.27 -10.89 24.85
C ASP A 102 -9.50 -10.20 25.45
N ASP A 103 -9.51 -8.92 25.82
CA ASP A 103 -10.75 -8.31 26.33
C ASP A 103 -10.84 -6.81 25.99
N GLU A 104 -11.92 -6.42 25.31
CA GLU A 104 -12.39 -5.05 25.04
C GLU A 104 -11.65 -4.20 23.96
N VAL A 105 -12.45 -3.75 22.99
CA VAL A 105 -12.29 -2.60 22.06
C VAL A 105 -10.89 -2.37 21.48
N GLY A 106 -10.75 -2.67 20.17
CA GLY A 106 -9.53 -2.54 19.38
C GLY A 106 -8.71 -1.28 19.67
N VAL A 107 -7.54 -1.50 20.26
CA VAL A 107 -6.50 -0.51 20.48
C VAL A 107 -5.92 -0.13 19.11
N GLY A 108 -6.06 1.13 18.73
CA GLY A 108 -5.47 1.62 17.50
C GLY A 108 -3.94 1.71 17.56
N VAL A 109 -3.34 1.90 16.41
CA VAL A 109 -1.88 2.06 16.28
C VAL A 109 -1.52 3.52 16.52
N ILE A 110 -0.31 3.77 17.02
CA ILE A 110 0.22 5.13 17.04
C ILE A 110 0.18 5.72 15.61
N MET A 111 -0.69 6.71 15.43
CA MET A 111 -0.90 7.37 14.16
C MET A 111 0.18 8.41 13.93
N ASP A 112 0.76 8.45 12.74
CA ASP A 112 1.77 9.44 12.35
C ASP A 112 1.18 10.85 12.19
N GLY A 113 2.00 11.89 12.41
CA GLY A 113 1.61 13.30 12.30
C GLY A 113 1.25 13.95 13.65
N GLU A 114 0.88 15.24 13.60
CA GLU A 114 0.55 16.04 14.78
C GLU A 114 -0.74 15.57 15.46
N GLY A 115 -0.72 15.57 16.80
CA GLY A 115 -1.84 15.19 17.67
C GLY A 115 -1.47 14.08 18.67
N ASP A 116 -2.18 14.04 19.78
CA ASP A 116 -1.91 13.09 20.85
C ASP A 116 -2.45 11.70 20.51
N ASN A 117 -1.65 10.66 20.77
CA ASN A 117 -2.13 9.29 20.77
C ASN A 117 -2.92 9.03 22.05
N ASP A 118 -4.01 8.28 21.96
CA ASP A 118 -4.59 7.70 23.17
C ASP A 118 -3.53 6.83 23.86
N THR A 119 -3.52 6.83 25.19
CA THR A 119 -2.50 6.13 26.00
C THR A 119 -2.45 4.63 25.75
N ASP A 120 -3.55 4.08 25.24
CA ASP A 120 -3.70 2.65 25.02
C ASP A 120 -3.06 2.21 23.69
N LEU A 121 -2.77 3.14 22.76
CA LEU A 121 -2.27 2.83 21.41
C LEU A 121 -0.87 2.19 21.41
N ILE A 122 -0.70 1.14 20.60
CA ILE A 122 0.56 0.38 20.53
C ILE A 122 1.41 0.88 19.33
N PRO A 123 2.75 0.96 19.47
CA PRO A 123 3.62 1.24 18.34
C PRO A 123 3.54 0.14 17.27
N ALA A 124 3.51 0.52 15.99
CA ALA A 124 3.62 -0.46 14.92
C ALA A 124 4.99 -1.15 14.91
N ALA A 125 5.00 -2.46 14.62
CA ALA A 125 6.24 -3.22 14.46
C ALA A 125 7.06 -2.78 13.23
N HIS A 126 6.40 -2.20 12.23
CA HIS A 126 7.01 -1.82 10.96
C HIS A 126 6.73 -0.36 10.61
N PRO A 127 7.66 0.34 9.95
CA PRO A 127 7.39 1.67 9.42
C PRO A 127 6.35 1.59 8.30
N ARG A 128 5.76 2.74 7.96
CA ARG A 128 4.81 2.84 6.84
C ARG A 128 5.50 2.45 5.54
N PHE A 129 4.95 1.44 4.85
CA PHE A 129 5.62 0.83 3.69
C PHE A 129 5.95 1.85 2.60
N CYS A 130 4.98 2.71 2.24
CA CYS A 130 5.13 3.68 1.15
C CYS A 130 6.20 4.76 1.41
N GLU A 131 6.61 4.94 2.66
CA GLU A 131 7.74 5.79 3.04
C GLU A 131 9.03 4.98 3.03
N ALA A 132 9.03 3.83 3.72
CA ALA A 132 10.21 3.03 3.94
C ALA A 132 10.79 2.39 2.67
N ILE A 133 9.94 2.05 1.68
CA ILE A 133 10.38 1.52 0.38
C ILE A 133 11.24 2.50 -0.44
N LYS A 134 11.20 3.79 -0.11
CA LYS A 134 12.03 4.81 -0.78
C LYS A 134 13.49 4.76 -0.32
N SER A 135 13.77 4.05 0.78
CA SER A 135 15.13 3.80 1.25
C SER A 135 15.83 2.75 0.38
N ASP A 136 17.17 2.79 0.37
CA ASP A 136 17.98 1.76 -0.29
C ASP A 136 18.26 0.55 0.62
N ALA A 137 17.42 0.34 1.65
CA ALA A 137 17.56 -0.79 2.57
C ALA A 137 17.39 -2.14 1.85
N GLN A 138 18.24 -3.11 2.19
CA GLN A 138 18.32 -4.40 1.51
C GLN A 138 17.00 -5.20 1.56
N ALA A 139 16.24 -5.08 2.66
CA ALA A 139 14.92 -5.70 2.79
C ALA A 139 13.97 -5.29 1.65
N TYR A 140 13.97 -4.01 1.28
CA TYR A 140 13.12 -3.50 0.20
C TYR A 140 13.72 -3.74 -1.19
N THR A 141 15.01 -3.45 -1.37
CA THR A 141 15.66 -3.59 -2.69
C THR A 141 15.80 -5.05 -3.13
N SER A 142 15.75 -6.01 -2.21
CA SER A 142 15.70 -7.45 -2.53
C SER A 142 14.36 -7.90 -3.12
N LEU A 143 13.27 -7.20 -2.81
CA LEU A 143 11.88 -7.53 -3.22
C LEU A 143 11.32 -6.60 -4.31
N PHE A 144 11.83 -5.37 -4.39
CA PHE A 144 11.34 -4.33 -5.27
C PHE A 144 12.47 -3.69 -6.09
N THR A 145 12.13 -3.11 -7.23
CA THR A 145 13.08 -2.32 -8.04
C THR A 145 12.41 -1.05 -8.50
N ARG A 146 12.91 0.10 -8.07
CA ARG A 146 12.39 1.40 -8.51
C ARG A 146 12.62 1.57 -10.00
N THR A 147 11.54 1.76 -10.76
CA THR A 147 11.61 1.92 -12.23
C THR A 147 11.27 3.34 -12.69
N PHE A 148 10.55 4.10 -11.85
CA PHE A 148 10.23 5.50 -12.11
C PHE A 148 9.95 6.21 -10.80
N GLN A 149 10.31 7.50 -10.73
CA GLN A 149 9.90 8.38 -9.66
C GLN A 149 9.70 9.81 -10.18
N ASN A 150 8.74 10.51 -9.63
CA ASN A 150 8.62 11.95 -9.72
C ASN A 150 8.10 12.52 -8.38
N LYS A 151 7.74 13.80 -8.35
CA LYS A 151 7.24 14.46 -7.12
C LYS A 151 5.95 13.85 -6.56
N THR A 152 5.18 13.12 -7.38
CA THR A 152 3.85 12.62 -7.05
C THR A 152 3.80 11.10 -6.95
N PHE A 153 4.48 10.40 -7.85
CA PHE A 153 4.36 8.96 -8.07
C PHE A 153 5.72 8.27 -7.97
N HIS A 154 5.73 7.13 -7.30
CA HIS A 154 6.87 6.22 -7.26
C HIS A 154 6.42 4.86 -7.78
N VAL A 155 7.13 4.34 -8.78
CA VAL A 155 6.78 3.07 -9.43
C VAL A 155 7.88 2.07 -9.16
N TYR A 156 7.47 0.93 -8.61
CA TYR A 156 8.36 -0.19 -8.32
C TYR A 156 7.92 -1.42 -9.09
N ARG A 157 8.89 -2.10 -9.70
CA ARG A 157 8.72 -3.47 -10.19
C ARG A 157 8.76 -4.44 -9.01
N VAL A 158 7.79 -5.35 -8.96
CA VAL A 158 7.73 -6.43 -7.97
C VAL A 158 8.62 -7.58 -8.46
N LYS A 159 9.64 -7.95 -7.70
CA LYS A 159 10.53 -9.05 -8.08
C LYS A 159 9.82 -10.39 -7.91
N LYS A 160 9.99 -11.28 -8.88
CA LYS A 160 9.48 -12.66 -8.77
C LYS A 160 10.57 -13.49 -8.08
N LYS A 161 10.21 -14.25 -7.04
CA LYS A 161 11.13 -15.28 -6.51
C LYS A 161 11.43 -16.22 -7.67
N ARG A 162 12.71 -16.43 -7.98
CA ARG A 162 13.10 -17.41 -8.99
C ARG A 162 12.66 -18.77 -8.43
N MET A 163 11.68 -19.40 -9.08
CA MET A 163 11.33 -20.79 -8.80
C MET A 163 12.53 -21.67 -9.13
#